data_AF-A0A1G0WIT7-F1
#
_entry.id   AF-A0A1G0WIT7-F1
#
_cell.length_a   1.000
_cell.length_b   1.000
_cell.length_c   1.000
_cell.angle_alpha   90.00
_cell.angle_beta   90.00
_cell.angle_gamma   90.00
#
_symmetry.space_group_name_H-M   'P 1'
#
loop_
_entity.id
_entity.type
_entity.pdbx_description
1 polymer ?
#
loop_
_entity_poly.entity_id
_entity_poly.type
_entity_poly.pdbx_seq_one_letter_code
_entity_poly.pdbx_strand_id
1 'polypeptide(L)'
;MTATENYSNIIDNIFGSGTTTFNTKNDVYNHVIGALNNPSDYYDFKTNFIERLQRIKNIYASNPLFLKDIIVQVNEIESEKNWEGAFAELAAYDYLNQRLMNLETSIYKPIKPNVTLGKTKTFALELGGSAANLDGFIKDLSLYFDVKCFKDNVTDILEGIYKELKLHFGRTDFHISAEYALDISYEDFQEKRNKLLQELKSSITPSKTTFFNSLIMPNLSYRILWIAGIQTAERTYNAFSHAENFHRLLFKYANKFVKKKPTIIVLVVFPWYNSVVTNFTNDNCKFYRALSRRVFCQYKHDKAKFKTFNSKFTGRHTIHKVSNYLSGIIFLEDNTICSKVHDDTNVKSYIYLNPNAVNPVAKSLSIEFILGLNYTDFDDFDYDNY
;
A
#
# COMPACT_ATOMS: atom_id res chain seq x y z
N MET A 1 13.51 -1.67 -30.54
CA MET A 1 12.67 -2.38 -29.57
C MET A 1 12.06 -1.33 -28.67
N THR A 2 10.74 -1.30 -28.52
CA THR A 2 10.09 -0.39 -27.55
C THR A 2 10.30 -0.89 -26.12
N ALA A 3 10.07 -0.05 -25.12
CA ALA A 3 10.23 -0.45 -23.73
C ALA A 3 9.20 -1.53 -23.32
N THR A 4 8.00 -1.44 -23.89
CA THR A 4 6.91 -2.40 -23.71
C THR A 4 7.16 -3.70 -24.48
N GLU A 5 7.81 -3.66 -25.66
CA GLU A 5 8.25 -4.86 -26.37
C GLU A 5 9.32 -5.63 -25.59
N ASN A 6 10.29 -4.92 -25.00
CA ASN A 6 11.27 -5.55 -24.11
C ASN A 6 10.58 -6.20 -22.88
N TYR A 7 9.62 -5.51 -22.27
CA TYR A 7 8.87 -6.08 -21.14
C TYR A 7 8.05 -7.31 -21.54
N SER A 8 7.38 -7.26 -22.69
CA SER A 8 6.68 -8.41 -23.27
C SER A 8 7.60 -9.60 -23.50
N ASN A 9 8.81 -9.37 -24.03
CA ASN A 9 9.82 -10.42 -24.19
C ASN A 9 10.23 -11.05 -22.85
N ILE A 10 10.39 -10.25 -21.79
CA ILE A 10 10.66 -10.78 -20.44
C ILE A 10 9.52 -11.67 -19.96
N ILE A 11 8.27 -11.21 -20.09
CA ILE A 11 7.08 -12.01 -19.70
C ILE A 11 7.03 -13.31 -20.48
N ASP A 12 7.13 -13.25 -21.81
CA ASP A 12 6.99 -14.41 -22.68
C ASP A 12 8.14 -15.42 -22.47
N ASN A 13 9.35 -14.96 -22.18
CA ASN A 13 10.48 -15.83 -21.81
C ASN A 13 10.22 -16.59 -20.50
N ILE A 14 9.54 -15.97 -19.54
CA ILE A 14 9.25 -16.58 -18.24
C ILE A 14 7.99 -17.43 -18.35
N PHE A 15 6.85 -16.87 -18.73
CA PHE A 15 5.54 -17.52 -18.64
C PHE A 15 5.12 -18.28 -19.92
N GLY A 16 5.82 -18.07 -21.04
CA GLY A 16 5.56 -18.70 -22.33
C GLY A 16 5.05 -17.71 -23.38
N SER A 17 5.27 -18.04 -24.66
CA SER A 17 4.90 -17.17 -25.79
C SER A 17 3.40 -16.85 -25.83
N GLY A 18 3.06 -15.59 -26.11
CA GLY A 18 1.69 -15.12 -26.26
C GLY A 18 0.97 -14.89 -24.93
N THR A 19 1.71 -14.82 -23.82
CA THR A 19 1.17 -14.52 -22.49
C THR A 19 0.84 -13.03 -22.34
N THR A 20 1.54 -12.18 -23.08
CA THR A 20 1.33 -10.74 -23.07
C THR A 20 -0.01 -10.34 -23.69
N THR A 21 -0.77 -9.46 -23.03
CA THR A 21 -2.09 -8.97 -23.49
C THR A 21 -2.13 -7.48 -23.83
N PHE A 22 -1.08 -6.71 -23.52
CA PHE A 22 -0.99 -5.28 -23.80
C PHE A 22 -0.38 -5.00 -25.20
N ASN A 23 -0.57 -3.77 -25.69
CA ASN A 23 -0.09 -3.36 -27.01
C ASN A 23 1.39 -2.95 -26.96
N THR A 24 2.28 -3.80 -27.49
CA THR A 24 3.73 -3.57 -27.54
C THR A 24 4.17 -2.44 -28.48
N LYS A 25 3.26 -1.91 -29.32
CA LYS A 25 3.56 -0.77 -30.19
C LYS A 25 3.49 0.57 -29.46
N ASN A 26 2.82 0.62 -28.32
CA ASN A 26 2.74 1.82 -27.48
C ASN A 26 3.92 1.80 -26.52
N ASP A 27 4.69 2.88 -26.47
CA ASP A 27 5.81 3.00 -25.56
C ASP A 27 5.33 3.62 -24.26
N VAL A 28 5.19 2.80 -23.21
CA VAL A 28 4.81 3.22 -21.87
C VAL A 28 6.03 3.20 -20.96
N TYR A 29 6.19 4.24 -20.16
CA TYR A 29 7.32 4.43 -19.25
C TYR A 29 6.83 4.74 -17.84
N ASN A 30 6.48 3.71 -17.08
CA ASN A 30 6.41 3.80 -15.62
C ASN A 30 7.76 3.44 -14.99
N HIS A 31 7.90 3.54 -13.66
CA HIS A 31 9.18 3.32 -12.99
C HIS A 31 9.76 1.91 -13.22
N VAL A 32 8.91 0.87 -13.23
CA VAL A 32 9.33 -0.52 -13.48
C VAL A 32 9.79 -0.69 -14.93
N ILE A 33 8.94 -0.30 -15.89
CA ILE A 33 9.26 -0.43 -17.31
C ILE A 33 10.49 0.40 -17.67
N GLY A 34 10.60 1.62 -17.14
CA GLY A 34 11.77 2.48 -17.32
C GLY A 34 13.05 1.88 -16.75
N ALA A 35 13.00 1.31 -15.54
CA ALA A 35 14.16 0.65 -14.93
C ALA A 35 14.61 -0.59 -15.72
N LEU A 36 13.66 -1.40 -16.20
CA LEU A 36 13.96 -2.58 -17.03
C LEU A 36 14.64 -2.22 -18.36
N ASN A 37 14.36 -1.04 -18.90
CA ASN A 37 14.86 -0.57 -20.19
C ASN A 37 16.05 0.38 -20.11
N ASN A 38 16.45 0.84 -18.91
CA ASN A 38 17.65 1.65 -18.75
C ASN A 38 18.89 0.79 -19.10
N PRO A 39 19.83 1.22 -19.97
CA PRO A 39 20.96 0.37 -20.38
C PRO A 39 22.06 0.24 -19.32
N SER A 40 22.22 1.22 -18.43
CA SER A 40 23.42 1.36 -17.59
C SER A 40 23.14 1.21 -16.08
N ASP A 41 21.89 1.46 -15.66
CA ASP A 41 21.49 1.46 -14.26
C ASP A 41 20.55 0.29 -13.92
N TYR A 42 20.19 0.17 -12.65
CA TYR A 42 19.16 -0.77 -12.15
C TYR A 42 19.46 -2.27 -12.41
N TYR A 43 20.72 -2.66 -12.51
CA TYR A 43 21.11 -4.08 -12.67
C TYR A 43 20.50 -4.97 -11.58
N ASP A 44 20.66 -4.58 -10.32
CA ASP A 44 20.15 -5.33 -9.17
C ASP A 44 18.62 -5.47 -9.26
N PHE A 45 17.91 -4.37 -9.51
CA PHE A 45 16.46 -4.39 -9.68
C PHE A 45 16.01 -5.32 -10.82
N LYS A 46 16.62 -5.23 -12.02
CA LYS A 46 16.26 -6.07 -13.17
C LYS A 46 16.36 -7.55 -12.82
N THR A 47 17.48 -7.93 -12.21
CA THR A 47 17.75 -9.32 -11.84
C THR A 47 16.76 -9.77 -10.76
N ASN A 48 16.58 -9.00 -9.70
CA ASN A 48 15.61 -9.29 -8.64
C ASN A 48 14.17 -9.42 -9.17
N PHE A 49 13.78 -8.55 -10.10
CA PHE A 49 12.45 -8.56 -10.69
C PHE A 49 12.22 -9.81 -11.55
N ILE A 50 13.20 -10.20 -12.39
CA ILE A 50 13.13 -11.43 -13.18
C ILE A 50 13.07 -12.66 -12.27
N GLU A 51 13.94 -12.73 -11.26
CA GLU A 51 13.95 -13.84 -10.29
C GLU A 51 12.61 -13.94 -9.54
N ARG A 52 12.03 -12.82 -9.10
CA ARG A 52 10.67 -12.79 -8.52
C ARG A 52 9.64 -13.42 -9.45
N LEU A 53 9.62 -13.05 -10.72
CA LEU A 53 8.67 -13.60 -11.69
C LEU A 53 8.87 -15.10 -11.89
N GLN A 54 10.13 -15.57 -11.91
CA GLN A 54 10.45 -17.00 -12.01
C GLN A 54 10.00 -17.78 -10.76
N ARG A 55 10.27 -17.26 -9.55
CA ARG A 55 9.80 -17.84 -8.28
C ARG A 55 8.28 -17.98 -8.27
N ILE A 56 7.57 -16.89 -8.61
CA ILE A 56 6.11 -16.88 -8.72
C ILE A 56 5.63 -17.93 -9.74
N LYS A 57 6.20 -17.97 -10.95
CA LYS A 57 5.84 -18.98 -11.95
C LYS A 57 5.97 -20.39 -11.36
N ASN A 58 7.08 -20.69 -10.68
CA ASN A 58 7.34 -22.01 -10.11
C ASN A 58 6.32 -22.37 -9.02
N ILE A 59 5.97 -21.43 -8.14
CA ILE A 59 4.93 -21.61 -7.11
C ILE A 59 3.59 -22.02 -7.74
N TYR A 60 3.21 -21.37 -8.85
CA TYR A 60 1.90 -21.56 -9.48
C TYR A 60 1.89 -22.56 -10.64
N ALA A 61 3.03 -23.16 -11.00
CA ALA A 61 3.17 -24.03 -12.18
C ALA A 61 2.17 -25.20 -12.19
N SER A 62 1.87 -25.77 -11.01
CA SER A 62 0.92 -26.88 -10.87
C SER A 62 -0.55 -26.44 -10.75
N ASN A 63 -0.84 -25.13 -10.78
CA ASN A 63 -2.19 -24.57 -10.63
C ASN A 63 -2.50 -23.58 -11.78
N PRO A 64 -2.80 -24.06 -12.99
CA PRO A 64 -2.98 -23.21 -14.18
C PRO A 64 -4.03 -22.11 -14.02
N LEU A 65 -5.10 -22.36 -13.24
CA LEU A 65 -6.13 -21.35 -12.96
C LEU A 65 -5.57 -20.19 -12.13
N PHE A 66 -4.75 -20.46 -11.12
CA PHE A 66 -4.14 -19.41 -10.30
C PHE A 66 -3.03 -18.69 -11.07
N LEU A 67 -2.24 -19.44 -11.86
CA LEU A 67 -1.23 -18.85 -12.73
C LEU A 67 -1.84 -17.86 -13.74
N LYS A 68 -3.03 -18.16 -14.27
CA LYS A 68 -3.76 -17.24 -15.15
C LYS A 68 -4.06 -15.90 -14.46
N ASP A 69 -4.53 -15.94 -13.22
CA ASP A 69 -4.78 -14.72 -12.46
C ASP A 69 -3.45 -13.97 -12.24
N ILE A 70 -2.39 -14.64 -11.79
CA ILE A 70 -1.05 -14.02 -11.64
C ILE A 70 -0.57 -13.34 -12.93
N ILE A 71 -0.78 -13.97 -14.10
CA ILE A 71 -0.42 -13.39 -15.39
C ILE A 71 -1.17 -12.09 -15.66
N VAL A 72 -2.42 -11.94 -15.21
CA VAL A 72 -3.17 -10.67 -15.30
C VAL A 72 -2.44 -9.59 -14.50
N GLN A 73 -2.04 -9.88 -13.26
CA GLN A 73 -1.23 -8.96 -12.44
C GLN A 73 0.10 -8.61 -13.09
N VAL A 74 0.81 -9.58 -13.70
CA VAL A 74 2.06 -9.32 -14.41
C VAL A 74 1.82 -8.37 -15.60
N ASN A 75 0.78 -8.59 -16.39
CA ASN A 75 0.46 -7.69 -17.50
C ASN A 75 0.10 -6.27 -17.04
N GLU A 76 -0.55 -6.14 -15.88
CA GLU A 76 -0.96 -4.84 -15.32
C GLU A 76 0.23 -3.96 -14.87
N ILE A 77 1.44 -4.53 -14.74
CA ILE A 77 2.67 -3.76 -14.48
C ILE A 77 2.97 -2.77 -15.60
N GLU A 78 2.53 -3.03 -16.83
CA GLU A 78 2.73 -2.09 -17.94
C GLU A 78 1.87 -0.82 -17.78
N SER A 79 0.75 -0.88 -17.06
CA SER A 79 -0.20 0.22 -16.91
C SER A 79 0.40 1.45 -16.23
N GLU A 80 0.26 2.64 -16.85
CA GLU A 80 0.67 3.91 -16.23
C GLU A 80 -0.01 4.18 -14.88
N LYS A 81 -1.23 3.67 -14.69
CA LYS A 81 -2.07 3.98 -13.52
C LYS A 81 -2.05 2.92 -12.44
N ASN A 82 -1.87 1.66 -12.84
CA ASN A 82 -2.13 0.52 -11.96
C ASN A 82 -0.88 -0.30 -11.61
N TRP A 83 0.28 0.02 -12.21
CA TRP A 83 1.52 -0.74 -12.01
C TRP A 83 1.92 -0.87 -10.54
N GLU A 84 1.67 0.15 -9.71
CA GLU A 84 2.03 0.14 -8.29
C GLU A 84 1.29 -0.94 -7.52
N GLY A 85 -0.02 -1.06 -7.79
CA GLY A 85 -0.89 -2.06 -7.17
C GLY A 85 -0.50 -3.47 -7.61
N ALA A 86 -0.32 -3.65 -8.92
CA ALA A 86 0.16 -4.90 -9.50
C ALA A 86 1.51 -5.33 -8.91
N PHE A 87 2.46 -4.39 -8.80
CA PHE A 87 3.78 -4.66 -8.24
C PHE A 87 3.70 -5.05 -6.76
N ALA A 88 2.89 -4.33 -5.98
CA ALA A 88 2.64 -4.66 -4.57
C ALA A 88 2.03 -6.06 -4.40
N GLU A 89 1.04 -6.42 -5.23
CA GLU A 89 0.45 -7.76 -5.23
C GLU A 89 1.49 -8.84 -5.54
N LEU A 90 2.32 -8.67 -6.57
CA LEU A 90 3.39 -9.61 -6.91
C LEU A 90 4.42 -9.74 -5.78
N ALA A 91 4.81 -8.64 -5.12
CA ALA A 91 5.70 -8.68 -3.96
C ALA A 91 5.07 -9.47 -2.79
N ALA A 92 3.78 -9.27 -2.53
CA ALA A 92 3.05 -9.99 -1.50
C ALA A 92 2.92 -11.50 -1.83
N TYR A 93 2.64 -11.87 -3.08
CA TYR A 93 2.59 -13.28 -3.48
C TYR A 93 3.95 -13.96 -3.39
N ASP A 94 5.03 -13.33 -3.86
CA ASP A 94 6.40 -13.85 -3.75
C ASP A 94 6.77 -14.09 -2.29
N TYR A 95 6.53 -13.10 -1.42
CA TYR A 95 6.85 -13.18 -0.01
C TYR A 95 6.00 -14.21 0.77
N LEU A 96 4.67 -14.12 0.68
CA LEU A 96 3.78 -14.96 1.49
C LEU A 96 3.79 -16.44 1.05
N ASN A 97 4.29 -16.76 -0.14
CA ASN A 97 4.49 -18.13 -0.59
C ASN A 97 5.91 -18.67 -0.31
N GLN A 98 6.82 -17.93 0.34
CA GLN A 98 8.21 -18.40 0.59
C GLN A 98 8.29 -19.78 1.24
N ARG A 99 7.37 -20.12 2.15
CA ARG A 99 7.32 -21.45 2.80
C ARG A 99 7.04 -22.60 1.82
N LEU A 100 6.48 -22.32 0.64
CA LEU A 100 6.33 -23.28 -0.46
C LEU A 100 7.65 -23.52 -1.19
N MET A 101 8.55 -22.55 -1.16
CA MET A 101 9.83 -22.59 -1.86
C MET A 101 10.92 -23.30 -1.06
N ASN A 102 10.90 -23.16 0.27
CA ASN A 102 11.98 -23.64 1.15
C ASN A 102 11.85 -25.10 1.59
N LEU A 103 10.79 -25.82 1.17
CA LEU A 103 10.56 -27.21 1.56
C LEU A 103 10.14 -28.03 0.34
N GLU A 104 10.97 -28.98 -0.09
CA GLU A 104 10.64 -29.98 -1.13
C GLU A 104 9.36 -30.78 -0.81
N THR A 105 8.89 -30.73 0.45
CA THR A 105 7.69 -31.41 0.96
C THR A 105 6.64 -30.43 1.49
N SER A 106 6.57 -29.20 0.99
CA SER A 106 5.63 -28.22 1.54
C SER A 106 4.18 -28.71 1.46
N ILE A 107 3.56 -28.93 2.63
CA ILE A 107 2.16 -29.33 2.77
C ILE A 107 1.17 -28.22 2.42
N TYR A 108 1.67 -26.98 2.27
CA TYR A 108 0.86 -25.81 2.03
C TYR A 108 0.48 -25.71 0.55
N LYS A 109 -0.70 -25.18 0.28
CA LYS A 109 -1.16 -24.92 -1.09
C LYS A 109 -0.80 -23.50 -1.49
N PRO A 110 -0.47 -23.26 -2.77
CA PRO A 110 -0.34 -21.90 -3.28
C PRO A 110 -1.53 -21.04 -2.91
N ILE A 111 -1.25 -19.79 -2.56
CA ILE A 111 -2.27 -18.79 -2.26
C ILE A 111 -3.25 -18.74 -3.42
N LYS A 112 -4.56 -18.73 -3.15
CA LYS A 112 -5.55 -18.49 -4.21
C LYS A 112 -5.61 -16.97 -4.49
N PRO A 113 -5.21 -16.49 -5.67
CA PRO A 113 -5.34 -15.08 -6.04
C PRO A 113 -6.80 -14.69 -6.34
N ASN A 114 -7.06 -13.38 -6.37
CA ASN A 114 -8.27 -12.72 -6.87
C ASN A 114 -9.59 -13.38 -6.43
N VAL A 115 -9.91 -13.28 -5.15
CA VAL A 115 -11.10 -13.89 -4.56
C VAL A 115 -12.25 -12.91 -4.42
N THR A 116 -13.32 -13.12 -5.17
CA THR A 116 -14.56 -12.37 -5.02
C THR A 116 -15.49 -12.99 -3.98
N LEU A 117 -15.92 -12.18 -3.01
CA LEU A 117 -16.94 -12.52 -2.02
C LEU A 117 -18.20 -11.68 -2.24
N GLY A 118 -19.38 -12.28 -2.09
CA GLY A 118 -20.65 -11.55 -2.16
C GLY A 118 -20.78 -10.50 -1.04
N LYS A 119 -21.48 -9.40 -1.32
CA LYS A 119 -21.59 -8.21 -0.45
C LYS A 119 -22.00 -8.43 1.01
N THR A 120 -22.67 -9.54 1.33
CA THR A 120 -23.11 -9.88 2.69
C THR A 120 -22.03 -10.57 3.51
N LYS A 121 -20.98 -11.09 2.87
CA LYS A 121 -19.84 -11.76 3.54
C LYS A 121 -18.85 -10.76 4.14
N THR A 122 -18.87 -9.50 3.68
CA THR A 122 -18.03 -8.40 4.17
C THR A 122 -18.89 -7.18 4.51
N PHE A 123 -18.28 -6.00 4.73
CA PHE A 123 -18.99 -4.72 4.82
C PHE A 123 -19.21 -4.02 3.48
N ALA A 124 -19.05 -4.71 2.35
CA ALA A 124 -19.25 -4.12 1.03
C ALA A 124 -20.68 -3.57 0.88
N LEU A 125 -21.72 -4.29 1.34
CA LEU A 125 -23.10 -3.81 1.28
C LEU A 125 -23.28 -2.48 2.03
N GLU A 126 -22.75 -2.40 3.26
CA GLU A 126 -22.85 -1.22 4.11
C GLU A 126 -22.10 -0.01 3.52
N LEU A 127 -21.15 -0.24 2.61
CA LEU A 127 -20.39 0.77 1.88
C LEU A 127 -20.88 0.97 0.43
N GLY A 128 -22.04 0.43 0.07
CA GLY A 128 -22.66 0.60 -1.25
C GLY A 128 -22.11 -0.30 -2.37
N GLY A 129 -21.28 -1.28 -2.04
CA GLY A 129 -20.70 -2.25 -2.97
C GLY A 129 -21.58 -3.48 -3.23
N SER A 130 -21.42 -4.08 -4.41
CA SER A 130 -22.10 -5.32 -4.83
C SER A 130 -21.34 -6.60 -4.47
N ALA A 131 -20.03 -6.50 -4.28
CA ALA A 131 -19.13 -7.57 -3.86
C ALA A 131 -17.86 -6.97 -3.23
N ALA A 132 -17.03 -7.82 -2.63
CA ALA A 132 -15.67 -7.50 -2.24
C ALA A 132 -14.71 -8.42 -2.99
N ASN A 133 -13.85 -7.83 -3.82
CA ASN A 133 -12.71 -8.54 -4.36
C ASN A 133 -11.60 -8.48 -3.32
N LEU A 134 -10.90 -9.57 -3.08
CA LEU A 134 -9.76 -9.67 -2.18
C LEU A 134 -8.59 -10.21 -2.98
N ASP A 135 -7.40 -9.72 -2.71
CA ASP A 135 -6.24 -10.07 -3.53
C ASP A 135 -5.84 -11.52 -3.28
N GLY A 136 -5.99 -12.07 -2.07
CA GLY A 136 -5.73 -13.50 -1.90
C GLY A 136 -6.41 -14.22 -0.74
N PHE A 137 -6.31 -15.55 -0.79
CA PHE A 137 -6.79 -16.47 0.23
C PHE A 137 -5.77 -17.58 0.49
N ILE A 138 -5.28 -17.64 1.72
CA ILE A 138 -4.39 -18.71 2.22
C ILE A 138 -5.27 -19.82 2.77
N LYS A 139 -5.44 -20.90 1.99
CA LYS A 139 -6.40 -21.97 2.30
C LYS A 139 -6.12 -22.65 3.63
N ASP A 140 -4.86 -22.92 3.91
CA ASP A 140 -4.45 -23.70 5.09
C ASP A 140 -4.62 -22.91 6.39
N LEU A 141 -4.62 -21.58 6.31
CA LEU A 141 -4.93 -20.68 7.43
C LEU A 141 -6.40 -20.22 7.45
N SER A 142 -7.18 -20.59 6.43
CA SER A 142 -8.51 -20.03 6.18
C SER A 142 -8.53 -18.49 6.22
N LEU A 143 -7.46 -17.87 5.72
CA LEU A 143 -7.16 -16.45 5.87
C LEU A 143 -7.35 -15.69 4.56
N TYR A 144 -8.14 -14.62 4.59
CA TYR A 144 -8.24 -13.67 3.48
C TYR A 144 -7.27 -12.51 3.66
N PHE A 145 -6.79 -11.96 2.56
CA PHE A 145 -6.01 -10.73 2.59
C PHE A 145 -6.29 -9.82 1.40
N ASP A 146 -5.98 -8.55 1.60
CA ASP A 146 -6.04 -7.50 0.59
C ASP A 146 -4.72 -6.71 0.67
N VAL A 147 -4.07 -6.54 -0.47
CA VAL A 147 -2.79 -5.85 -0.64
C VAL A 147 -3.04 -4.40 -0.99
N LYS A 148 -2.28 -3.49 -0.37
CA LYS A 148 -2.33 -2.06 -0.67
C LYS A 148 -0.91 -1.51 -0.74
N CYS A 149 -0.66 -0.66 -1.72
CA CYS A 149 0.51 0.20 -1.70
C CYS A 149 0.40 1.11 -0.49
N PHE A 150 1.40 1.09 0.39
CA PHE A 150 1.44 1.99 1.52
C PHE A 150 1.97 3.34 1.04
N LYS A 151 1.12 4.13 0.39
CA LYS A 151 1.49 5.42 -0.21
C LYS A 151 0.57 6.53 0.26
N ASP A 152 1.10 7.75 0.28
CA ASP A 152 0.29 8.95 0.45
C ASP A 152 -0.06 9.56 -0.91
N ASN A 153 -1.30 9.33 -1.31
CA ASN A 153 -1.81 9.86 -2.58
C ASN A 153 -2.14 11.36 -2.51
N VAL A 154 -2.17 11.98 -1.31
CA VAL A 154 -2.52 13.40 -1.15
C VAL A 154 -1.40 14.29 -1.66
N THR A 155 -0.15 13.88 -1.45
CA THR A 155 1.04 14.60 -1.90
C THR A 155 1.00 14.88 -3.41
N ASP A 156 0.60 13.91 -4.24
CA ASP A 156 0.49 14.11 -5.70
C ASP A 156 -0.53 15.18 -6.09
N ILE A 157 -1.66 15.24 -5.39
CA ILE A 157 -2.69 16.27 -5.63
C ILE A 157 -2.12 17.65 -5.31
N LEU A 158 -1.45 17.76 -4.15
CA LEU A 158 -0.85 19.01 -3.68
C LEU A 158 0.28 19.48 -4.59
N GLU A 159 1.16 18.59 -5.04
CA GLU A 159 2.20 18.91 -6.01
C GLU A 159 1.62 19.42 -7.33
N GLY A 160 0.52 18.81 -7.81
CA GLY A 160 -0.22 19.28 -8.97
C GLY A 160 -0.74 20.72 -8.77
N ILE A 161 -1.31 21.02 -7.60
CA ILE A 161 -1.75 22.37 -7.24
C ILE A 161 -0.57 23.34 -7.21
N TYR A 162 0.58 22.95 -6.64
CA TYR A 162 1.76 23.81 -6.55
C TYR A 162 2.37 24.13 -7.93
N LYS A 163 2.39 23.15 -8.84
CA LYS A 163 2.79 23.37 -10.24
C LYS A 163 1.90 24.42 -10.91
N GLU A 164 0.57 24.33 -10.73
CA GLU A 164 -0.37 25.32 -11.27
C GLU A 164 -0.23 26.71 -10.62
N LEU A 165 0.09 26.79 -9.33
CA LEU A 165 0.37 28.07 -8.66
C LEU A 165 1.64 28.74 -9.20
N LYS A 166 2.71 27.96 -9.41
CA LYS A 166 3.95 28.47 -10.02
C LYS A 166 3.70 29.05 -11.42
N LEU A 167 2.89 28.35 -12.23
CA LEU A 167 2.46 28.84 -13.54
C LEU A 167 1.62 30.13 -13.42
N HIS A 168 0.68 30.18 -12.48
CA HIS A 168 -0.19 31.34 -12.29
C HIS A 168 0.58 32.61 -11.88
N PHE A 169 1.53 32.49 -10.94
CA PHE A 169 2.34 33.63 -10.50
C PHE A 169 3.51 33.94 -11.44
N GLY A 170 3.79 33.08 -12.42
CA GLY A 170 4.92 33.23 -13.35
C GLY A 170 6.29 33.11 -12.67
N ARG A 171 6.38 32.38 -11.55
CA ARG A 171 7.63 32.24 -10.77
C ARG A 171 7.81 30.83 -10.23
N THR A 172 9.05 30.41 -10.08
CA THR A 172 9.45 29.10 -9.54
C THR A 172 10.24 29.18 -8.25
N ASP A 173 10.57 30.41 -7.83
CA ASP A 173 11.43 30.80 -6.70
C ASP A 173 10.71 30.76 -5.34
N PHE A 174 9.82 29.79 -5.16
CA PHE A 174 9.14 29.57 -3.89
C PHE A 174 8.79 28.10 -3.67
N HIS A 175 8.77 27.72 -2.40
CA HIS A 175 8.37 26.40 -1.93
C HIS A 175 7.08 26.52 -1.11
N ILE A 176 6.14 25.60 -1.34
CA ILE A 176 4.94 25.44 -0.54
C ILE A 176 5.02 24.09 0.15
N SER A 177 4.89 24.10 1.47
CA SER A 177 4.73 22.90 2.28
C SER A 177 3.33 22.92 2.88
N ALA A 178 2.56 21.85 2.70
CA ALA A 178 1.28 21.71 3.37
C ALA A 178 1.42 20.88 4.64
N GLU A 179 0.75 21.35 5.69
CA GLU A 179 0.57 20.61 6.94
C GLU A 179 -0.90 20.23 7.03
N TYR A 180 -1.19 18.93 7.11
CA TYR A 180 -2.56 18.45 7.21
C TYR A 180 -2.64 17.17 8.03
N ALA A 181 -3.82 16.94 8.61
CA ALA A 181 -4.13 15.65 9.20
C ALA A 181 -4.20 14.60 8.08
N LEU A 182 -3.33 13.58 8.13
CA LEU A 182 -3.21 12.55 7.10
C LEU A 182 -4.36 11.52 7.14
N ASP A 183 -5.29 11.66 8.09
CA ASP A 183 -6.54 10.90 8.12
C ASP A 183 -7.60 11.46 7.15
N ILE A 184 -7.39 12.67 6.64
CA ILE A 184 -8.22 13.25 5.59
C ILE A 184 -8.15 12.36 4.35
N SER A 185 -9.30 12.17 3.70
CA SER A 185 -9.39 11.26 2.56
C SER A 185 -8.72 11.85 1.31
N TYR A 186 -8.05 11.00 0.53
CA TYR A 186 -7.54 11.39 -0.79
C TYR A 186 -8.68 11.92 -1.66
N GLU A 187 -9.85 11.27 -1.59
CA GLU A 187 -11.06 11.69 -2.28
C GLU A 187 -11.50 13.09 -1.84
N ASP A 188 -11.38 13.46 -0.55
CA ASP A 188 -11.67 14.83 -0.10
C ASP A 188 -10.76 15.85 -0.79
N PHE A 189 -9.46 15.56 -0.90
CA PHE A 189 -8.50 16.41 -1.62
C PHE A 189 -8.81 16.44 -3.12
N GLN A 190 -9.20 15.30 -3.70
CA GLN A 190 -9.52 15.20 -5.13
C GLN A 190 -10.78 16.01 -5.48
N GLU A 191 -11.85 15.87 -4.70
CA GLU A 191 -13.12 16.59 -4.87
C GLU A 191 -12.93 18.11 -4.65
N LYS A 192 -12.06 18.49 -3.70
CA LYS A 192 -11.82 19.90 -3.35
C LYS A 192 -10.66 20.53 -4.11
N ARG A 193 -9.92 19.77 -4.93
CA ARG A 193 -8.69 20.21 -5.62
C ARG A 193 -8.83 21.59 -6.26
N ASN A 194 -9.88 21.78 -7.07
CA ASN A 194 -10.10 23.04 -7.77
C ASN A 194 -10.42 24.19 -6.82
N LYS A 195 -11.16 23.94 -5.73
CA LYS A 195 -11.48 24.95 -4.71
C LYS A 195 -10.23 25.36 -3.93
N LEU A 196 -9.38 24.39 -3.58
CA LEU A 196 -8.09 24.62 -2.91
C LEU A 196 -7.15 25.44 -3.80
N LEU A 197 -7.06 25.11 -5.09
CA LEU A 197 -6.25 25.88 -6.04
C LEU A 197 -6.72 27.33 -6.12
N GLN A 198 -8.03 27.58 -6.23
CA GLN A 198 -8.56 28.94 -6.30
C GLN A 198 -8.36 29.71 -5.00
N GLU A 199 -8.53 29.05 -3.85
CA GLU A 199 -8.24 29.60 -2.53
C GLU A 199 -6.78 30.04 -2.43
N LEU A 200 -5.84 29.20 -2.86
CA LEU A 200 -4.42 29.54 -2.84
C LEU A 200 -4.09 30.67 -3.81
N LYS A 201 -4.68 30.69 -5.01
CA LYS A 201 -4.50 31.80 -5.97
C LYS A 201 -4.96 33.14 -5.42
N SER A 202 -6.08 33.16 -4.70
CA SER A 202 -6.64 34.40 -4.13
C SER A 202 -5.98 34.83 -2.82
N SER A 203 -5.48 33.87 -2.02
CA SER A 203 -4.97 34.13 -0.67
C SER A 203 -3.46 34.36 -0.62
N ILE A 204 -2.72 33.85 -1.61
CA ILE A 204 -1.27 34.04 -1.69
C ILE A 204 -0.97 35.38 -2.37
N THR A 205 -0.38 36.29 -1.60
CA THR A 205 0.26 37.48 -2.15
C THR A 205 1.76 37.21 -2.28
N PRO A 206 2.33 37.28 -3.50
CA PRO A 206 3.74 36.98 -3.73
C PRO A 206 4.67 37.76 -2.82
N SER A 207 5.66 37.06 -2.26
CA SER A 207 6.67 37.62 -1.34
C SER A 207 6.12 38.20 -0.01
N LYS A 208 4.82 38.04 0.30
CA LYS A 208 4.21 38.50 1.56
C LYS A 208 3.63 37.38 2.39
N THR A 209 2.87 36.46 1.77
CA THR A 209 2.20 35.39 2.51
C THR A 209 3.21 34.31 2.90
N THR A 210 3.51 34.12 4.18
CA THR A 210 4.43 33.06 4.66
C THR A 210 3.70 31.87 5.28
N PHE A 211 2.44 32.07 5.68
CA PHE A 211 1.59 31.06 6.26
C PHE A 211 0.12 31.31 5.89
N PHE A 212 -0.64 30.23 5.69
CA PHE A 212 -2.05 30.29 5.31
C PHE A 212 -2.80 29.06 5.84
N ASN A 213 -3.97 29.27 6.47
CA ASN A 213 -4.88 28.19 6.85
C ASN A 213 -6.00 28.09 5.82
N SER A 214 -6.28 26.87 5.34
CA SER A 214 -7.37 26.64 4.39
C SER A 214 -8.74 26.82 5.05
N LEU A 215 -9.61 27.58 4.40
CA LEU A 215 -11.03 27.69 4.70
C LEU A 215 -11.82 26.53 4.06
N ILE A 216 -11.32 25.98 2.95
CA ILE A 216 -11.91 24.81 2.28
C ILE A 216 -11.69 23.53 3.09
N MET A 217 -10.55 23.42 3.77
CA MET A 217 -10.16 22.28 4.58
C MET A 217 -9.61 22.75 5.94
N PRO A 218 -10.43 22.81 7.00
CA PRO A 218 -10.06 23.43 8.28
C PRO A 218 -8.79 22.87 8.96
N ASN A 219 -8.40 21.64 8.64
CA ASN A 219 -7.20 20.98 9.18
C ASN A 219 -6.03 20.96 8.20
N LEU A 220 -6.05 21.83 7.18
CA LEU A 220 -5.00 21.99 6.19
C LEU A 220 -4.44 23.41 6.28
N SER A 221 -3.14 23.52 6.48
CA SER A 221 -2.41 24.78 6.45
C SER A 221 -1.23 24.67 5.49
N TYR A 222 -0.70 25.82 5.11
CA TYR A 222 0.37 25.95 4.14
C TYR A 222 1.43 26.89 4.69
N ARG A 223 2.69 26.48 4.59
CA ARG A 223 3.87 27.32 4.77
C ARG A 223 4.46 27.65 3.42
N ILE A 224 4.75 28.93 3.21
CA ILE A 224 5.29 29.43 1.95
C ILE A 224 6.62 30.10 2.22
N LEU A 225 7.64 29.64 1.51
CA LEU A 225 9.00 30.12 1.62
C LEU A 225 9.39 30.79 0.31
N TRP A 226 9.71 32.08 0.38
CA TRP A 226 10.02 32.96 -0.76
C TRP A 226 11.53 33.25 -0.83
N ILE A 227 12.38 32.30 -1.24
CA ILE A 227 13.83 32.53 -1.26
C ILE A 227 14.52 31.71 -2.37
N ALA A 228 15.51 32.32 -3.03
CA ALA A 228 16.58 31.63 -3.77
C ALA A 228 17.81 31.45 -2.85
N GLY A 229 18.12 30.22 -2.42
CA GLY A 229 19.25 29.93 -1.52
C GLY A 229 19.27 28.47 -1.05
N ILE A 230 20.35 28.06 -0.37
CA ILE A 230 20.47 26.72 0.24
C ILE A 230 19.52 26.65 1.43
N GLN A 231 18.57 25.72 1.36
CA GLN A 231 17.60 25.46 2.41
C GLN A 231 18.10 24.31 3.29
N THR A 232 18.13 24.55 4.60
CA THR A 232 18.24 23.49 5.60
C THR A 232 16.89 23.35 6.26
N ALA A 233 16.24 22.21 6.05
CA ALA A 233 15.02 21.83 6.74
C ALA A 233 15.38 20.72 7.73
N GLU A 234 15.16 20.96 9.02
CA GLU A 234 15.24 19.91 10.03
C GLU A 234 13.86 19.25 10.12
N ARG A 235 13.75 18.00 9.67
CA ARG A 235 12.54 17.21 9.81
C ARG A 235 12.66 16.38 11.10
N THR A 236 12.02 16.84 12.18
CA THR A 236 11.85 16.02 13.39
C THR A 236 10.75 14.98 13.13
N TYR A 237 11.14 13.72 12.92
CA TYR A 237 10.20 12.64 12.72
C TYR A 237 9.86 11.96 14.06
N ASN A 238 8.57 11.81 14.34
CA ASN A 238 8.08 11.03 15.48
C ASN A 238 7.10 9.96 14.99
N ALA A 239 7.53 8.71 15.07
CA ALA A 239 6.73 7.55 14.66
C ALA A 239 5.38 7.42 15.40
N PHE A 240 5.29 7.84 16.66
CA PHE A 240 4.06 7.74 17.45
C PHE A 240 3.04 8.81 17.08
N SER A 241 3.49 10.05 16.85
CA SER A 241 2.66 11.13 16.31
C SER A 241 2.23 10.81 14.88
N HIS A 242 3.10 10.18 14.09
CA HIS A 242 2.74 9.70 12.76
C HIS A 242 1.63 8.64 12.84
N ALA A 243 1.78 7.64 13.71
CA ALA A 243 0.76 6.62 13.93
C ALA A 243 -0.58 7.19 14.44
N GLU A 244 -0.54 8.23 15.28
CA GLU A 244 -1.73 8.96 15.73
C GLU A 244 -2.53 9.55 14.58
N ASN A 245 -1.84 10.11 13.59
CA ASN A 245 -2.50 10.72 12.44
C ASN A 245 -2.95 9.69 11.38
N PHE A 246 -2.42 8.46 11.42
CA PHE A 246 -2.69 7.44 10.38
C PHE A 246 -3.65 6.33 10.81
N HIS A 247 -4.05 6.29 12.09
CA HIS A 247 -4.82 5.16 12.62
C HIS A 247 -6.18 4.93 11.94
N ARG A 248 -6.70 5.89 11.16
CA ARG A 248 -7.96 5.75 10.42
C ARG A 248 -7.80 5.09 9.05
N LEU A 249 -6.57 5.05 8.52
CA LEU A 249 -6.28 4.62 7.15
C LEU A 249 -6.91 3.26 6.80
N LEU A 250 -6.70 2.27 7.67
CA LEU A 250 -7.14 0.89 7.42
C LEU A 250 -8.66 0.73 7.41
N PHE A 251 -9.39 1.63 8.05
CA PHE A 251 -10.85 1.61 8.07
C PHE A 251 -11.46 2.07 6.75
N LYS A 252 -10.69 2.72 5.86
CA LYS A 252 -11.11 2.96 4.46
C LYS A 252 -11.33 1.64 3.71
N TYR A 253 -10.64 0.57 4.11
CA TYR A 253 -10.72 -0.77 3.51
C TYR A 253 -11.73 -1.70 4.22
N ALA A 254 -12.64 -1.16 5.04
CA ALA A 254 -13.60 -2.00 5.78
C ALA A 254 -14.49 -2.87 4.88
N ASN A 255 -14.69 -2.50 3.60
CA ASN A 255 -15.38 -3.33 2.62
C ASN A 255 -14.70 -4.70 2.40
N LYS A 256 -13.42 -4.83 2.73
CA LYS A 256 -12.63 -6.07 2.64
C LYS A 256 -12.73 -6.95 3.89
N PHE A 257 -13.19 -6.42 5.03
CA PHE A 257 -13.23 -7.17 6.28
C PHE A 257 -14.27 -8.28 6.22
N VAL A 258 -13.82 -9.53 6.30
CA VAL A 258 -14.68 -10.71 6.19
C VAL A 258 -15.33 -11.00 7.53
N LYS A 259 -16.66 -11.15 7.53
CA LYS A 259 -17.46 -11.27 8.75
C LYS A 259 -17.28 -12.62 9.47
N LYS A 260 -16.89 -13.69 8.78
CA LYS A 260 -16.84 -15.06 9.33
C LYS A 260 -15.47 -15.74 9.26
N LYS A 261 -14.44 -15.06 8.78
CA LYS A 261 -13.09 -15.60 8.60
C LYS A 261 -12.06 -14.52 8.93
N PRO A 262 -10.84 -14.91 9.34
CA PRO A 262 -9.80 -13.94 9.57
C PRO A 262 -9.49 -13.17 8.28
N THR A 263 -9.22 -11.87 8.45
CA THR A 263 -8.83 -10.97 7.35
C THR A 263 -7.63 -10.15 7.77
N ILE A 264 -6.61 -10.07 6.94
CA ILE A 264 -5.46 -9.18 7.14
C ILE A 264 -5.37 -8.16 5.99
N ILE A 265 -4.79 -6.99 6.28
CA ILE A 265 -4.37 -6.06 5.23
C ILE A 265 -2.86 -6.15 5.10
N VAL A 266 -2.37 -6.29 3.87
CA VAL A 266 -0.94 -6.31 3.54
C VAL A 266 -0.58 -4.95 2.94
N LEU A 267 0.26 -4.20 3.64
CA LEU A 267 0.74 -2.88 3.25
C LEU A 267 2.15 -3.01 2.68
N VAL A 268 2.32 -2.77 1.38
CA VAL A 268 3.63 -2.87 0.71
C VAL A 268 4.28 -1.50 0.62
N VAL A 269 5.52 -1.43 1.07
CA VAL A 269 6.38 -0.25 1.08
C VAL A 269 7.47 -0.47 0.04
N PHE A 270 7.51 0.41 -0.96
CA PHE A 270 8.50 0.34 -2.03
C PHE A 270 8.93 1.76 -2.44
N PRO A 271 10.23 2.00 -2.70
CA PRO A 271 10.74 3.37 -2.88
C PRO A 271 10.13 4.18 -4.03
N TRP A 272 9.63 3.54 -5.08
CA TRP A 272 9.07 4.27 -6.23
C TRP A 272 7.65 4.80 -6.04
N TYR A 273 6.94 4.37 -4.99
CA TYR A 273 5.60 4.90 -4.69
C TYR A 273 5.40 5.24 -3.21
N ASN A 274 6.39 5.01 -2.35
CA ASN A 274 6.33 5.40 -0.94
C ASN A 274 7.38 6.48 -0.62
N SER A 275 6.91 7.71 -0.46
CA SER A 275 7.69 8.86 0.01
C SER A 275 7.48 9.15 1.51
N VAL A 276 6.54 8.46 2.17
CA VAL A 276 6.02 8.81 3.51
C VAL A 276 6.65 8.00 4.63
N VAL A 277 7.22 6.83 4.31
CA VAL A 277 7.85 5.93 5.27
C VAL A 277 9.35 5.76 5.01
N THR A 278 9.91 6.47 4.02
CA THR A 278 11.35 6.50 3.81
C THR A 278 11.99 7.51 4.77
N ASN A 279 12.45 7.07 5.94
CA ASN A 279 13.36 7.85 6.76
C ASN A 279 14.57 7.02 7.24
N PHE A 280 15.73 7.65 7.09
CA PHE A 280 17.11 7.21 7.28
C PHE A 280 17.49 6.72 8.71
N THR A 281 16.52 6.44 9.59
CA THR A 281 16.73 6.24 11.03
C THR A 281 16.16 4.95 11.62
N ASN A 282 15.78 3.95 10.81
CA ASN A 282 15.27 2.66 11.32
C ASN A 282 13.97 2.79 12.16
N ASP A 283 13.25 3.91 12.07
CA ASP A 283 12.05 4.21 12.88
C ASP A 283 10.75 3.64 12.28
N ASN A 284 10.81 3.00 11.12
CA ASN A 284 9.65 2.41 10.45
C ASN A 284 9.01 1.31 11.28
N CYS A 285 9.81 0.46 11.93
CA CYS A 285 9.30 -0.59 12.81
C CYS A 285 8.49 -0.01 13.99
N LYS A 286 8.96 1.10 14.59
CA LYS A 286 8.25 1.81 15.66
C LYS A 286 6.92 2.36 15.16
N PHE A 287 6.90 2.91 13.95
CA PHE A 287 5.68 3.43 13.33
C PHE A 287 4.68 2.31 13.03
N TYR A 288 5.10 1.23 12.37
CA TYR A 288 4.23 0.10 12.04
C TYR A 288 3.59 -0.52 13.28
N ARG A 289 4.39 -0.74 14.33
CA ARG A 289 3.90 -1.24 15.62
C ARG A 289 2.92 -0.25 16.25
N ALA A 290 3.28 1.04 16.34
CA ALA A 290 2.43 2.06 16.94
C ALA A 290 1.10 2.23 16.18
N LEU A 291 1.13 2.20 14.85
CA LEU A 291 -0.05 2.28 13.99
C LEU A 291 -0.97 1.08 14.22
N SER A 292 -0.42 -0.14 14.18
CA SER A 292 -1.17 -1.37 14.40
C SER A 292 -1.81 -1.39 15.79
N ARG A 293 -1.04 -1.03 16.82
CA ARG A 293 -1.54 -0.91 18.20
C ARG A 293 -2.71 0.06 18.31
N ARG A 294 -2.62 1.24 17.67
CA ARG A 294 -3.72 2.21 17.67
C ARG A 294 -4.95 1.65 16.95
N VAL A 295 -4.78 0.97 15.82
CA VAL A 295 -5.89 0.38 15.07
C VAL A 295 -6.60 -0.72 15.87
N PHE A 296 -5.86 -1.55 16.61
CA PHE A 296 -6.40 -2.71 17.32
C PHE A 296 -6.89 -2.43 18.75
N CYS A 297 -6.18 -1.56 19.49
CA CYS A 297 -6.43 -1.38 20.93
C CYS A 297 -7.14 -0.05 21.25
N GLN A 298 -6.92 1.03 20.48
CA GLN A 298 -7.46 2.36 20.81
C GLN A 298 -9.00 2.39 20.86
N TYR A 299 -9.67 1.55 20.05
CA TYR A 299 -11.12 1.54 19.90
C TYR A 299 -11.84 0.48 20.71
N LYS A 300 -11.16 -0.19 21.65
CA LYS A 300 -11.73 -1.29 22.46
C LYS A 300 -13.05 -0.93 23.17
N HIS A 301 -13.25 0.34 23.50
CA HIS A 301 -14.45 0.82 24.19
C HIS A 301 -15.21 1.91 23.42
N ASP A 302 -14.87 2.13 22.15
CA ASP A 302 -15.46 3.21 21.37
C ASP A 302 -16.89 2.88 20.92
N LYS A 303 -17.85 3.68 21.41
CA LYS A 303 -19.28 3.57 21.11
C LYS A 303 -19.72 4.44 19.92
N ALA A 304 -18.85 5.28 19.38
CA ALA A 304 -19.15 6.10 18.22
C ALA A 304 -19.47 5.21 17.01
N LYS A 305 -20.38 5.69 16.15
CA LYS A 305 -20.78 4.98 14.93
C LYS A 305 -19.65 5.02 13.92
N PHE A 306 -19.40 3.91 13.23
CA PHE A 306 -18.33 3.83 12.22
C PHE A 306 -18.48 4.85 11.08
N LYS A 307 -19.71 5.34 10.83
CA LYS A 307 -19.96 6.43 9.89
C LYS A 307 -19.17 7.71 10.15
N THR A 308 -18.65 7.92 11.36
CA THR A 308 -17.77 9.05 11.68
C THR A 308 -16.39 8.92 11.04
N PHE A 309 -15.95 7.69 10.74
CA PHE A 309 -14.69 7.40 10.05
C PHE A 309 -14.89 7.24 8.54
N ASN A 310 -16.05 6.75 8.13
CA ASN A 310 -16.40 6.60 6.72
C ASN A 310 -17.85 7.01 6.50
N SER A 311 -18.06 8.22 5.97
CA SER A 311 -19.38 8.81 5.75
C SER A 311 -20.28 7.99 4.82
N LYS A 312 -19.69 7.15 3.95
CA LYS A 312 -20.42 6.23 3.05
C LYS A 312 -21.00 5.01 3.78
N PHE A 313 -20.59 4.76 5.02
CA PHE A 313 -21.04 3.60 5.78
C PHE A 313 -22.48 3.79 6.29
N THR A 314 -23.39 2.98 5.77
CA THR A 314 -24.84 3.01 6.08
C THR A 314 -25.22 2.11 7.27
N GLY A 315 -24.31 1.24 7.73
CA GLY A 315 -24.55 0.31 8.82
C GLY A 315 -24.63 0.98 10.21
N ARG A 316 -25.15 0.24 11.20
CA ARG A 316 -25.31 0.72 12.58
C ARG A 316 -24.15 0.37 13.52
N HIS A 317 -23.11 -0.29 13.00
CA HIS A 317 -21.96 -0.76 13.77
C HIS A 317 -21.14 0.41 14.35
N THR A 318 -20.55 0.17 15.52
CA THR A 318 -19.60 1.10 16.14
C THR A 318 -18.21 0.92 15.55
N ILE A 319 -17.30 1.87 15.80
CA ILE A 319 -15.90 1.75 15.41
C ILE A 319 -15.28 0.49 16.01
N HIS A 320 -15.48 0.28 17.32
CA HIS A 320 -15.07 -0.94 18.01
C HIS A 320 -15.51 -2.22 17.29
N LYS A 321 -16.78 -2.28 16.86
CA LYS A 321 -17.31 -3.49 16.25
C LYS A 321 -16.68 -3.75 14.87
N VAL A 322 -16.44 -2.71 14.08
CA VAL A 322 -15.84 -2.83 12.74
C VAL A 322 -14.34 -3.15 12.85
N SER A 323 -13.61 -2.51 13.78
CA SER A 323 -12.17 -2.75 13.97
C SER A 323 -11.86 -4.20 14.31
N ASN A 324 -12.73 -4.86 15.09
CA ASN A 324 -12.51 -6.26 15.47
C ASN A 324 -12.72 -7.26 14.31
N TYR A 325 -13.17 -6.85 13.13
CA TYR A 325 -13.20 -7.74 11.95
C TYR A 325 -11.88 -7.73 11.15
N LEU A 326 -10.95 -6.83 11.48
CA LEU A 326 -9.58 -6.89 10.99
C LEU A 326 -8.76 -7.75 11.96
N SER A 327 -8.21 -8.86 11.48
CA SER A 327 -7.48 -9.84 12.29
C SER A 327 -6.00 -9.52 12.43
N GLY A 328 -5.45 -8.68 11.55
CA GLY A 328 -4.05 -8.31 11.59
C GLY A 328 -3.64 -7.41 10.42
N ILE A 329 -2.41 -6.94 10.45
CA ILE A 329 -1.77 -6.11 9.44
C ILE A 329 -0.38 -6.67 9.19
N ILE A 330 0.01 -6.77 7.92
CA ILE A 330 1.38 -7.10 7.52
C ILE A 330 1.95 -5.89 6.79
N PHE A 331 3.13 -5.45 7.19
CA PHE A 331 3.91 -4.46 6.44
C PHE A 331 5.03 -5.20 5.71
N LEU A 332 5.17 -4.98 4.41
CA LEU A 332 6.22 -5.56 3.57
C LEU A 332 7.11 -4.43 3.05
N GLU A 333 8.35 -4.34 3.53
CA GLU A 333 9.37 -3.44 2.99
C GLU A 333 10.13 -4.16 1.87
N ASP A 334 9.80 -3.81 0.62
CA ASP A 334 10.38 -4.40 -0.57
C ASP A 334 11.69 -3.67 -0.94
N ASN A 335 12.82 -4.36 -0.74
CA ASN A 335 14.16 -3.84 -0.99
C ASN A 335 14.77 -4.34 -2.31
N THR A 336 13.95 -4.90 -3.22
CA THR A 336 14.43 -5.44 -4.50
C THR A 336 15.15 -4.44 -5.39
N ILE A 337 14.96 -3.13 -5.19
CA ILE A 337 15.65 -2.11 -5.98
C ILE A 337 17.17 -2.11 -5.78
N CYS A 338 17.66 -2.40 -4.56
CA CYS A 338 19.07 -2.27 -4.19
C CYS A 338 19.70 -3.59 -3.70
N SER A 339 18.95 -4.69 -3.63
CA SER A 339 19.48 -5.94 -3.12
C SER A 339 20.39 -6.63 -4.12
N LYS A 340 21.55 -7.09 -3.62
CA LYS A 340 22.53 -7.88 -4.38
C LYS A 340 22.31 -9.39 -4.28
N VAL A 341 21.31 -9.81 -3.51
CA VAL A 341 20.95 -11.22 -3.30
C VAL A 341 19.70 -11.50 -4.12
N HIS A 342 19.84 -12.12 -5.29
CA HIS A 342 18.76 -12.18 -6.28
C HIS A 342 17.80 -13.37 -6.12
N ASP A 343 18.26 -14.43 -5.48
CA ASP A 343 17.50 -15.66 -5.20
C ASP A 343 16.50 -15.50 -4.04
N ASP A 344 16.65 -14.48 -3.20
CA ASP A 344 15.71 -14.12 -2.14
C ASP A 344 14.62 -13.14 -2.64
N THR A 345 13.50 -13.09 -1.93
CA THR A 345 12.43 -12.12 -2.13
C THR A 345 12.86 -10.67 -1.85
N ASN A 346 13.88 -10.49 -1.01
CA ASN A 346 14.36 -9.18 -0.54
C ASN A 346 13.30 -8.33 0.17
N VAL A 347 12.32 -8.98 0.78
CA VAL A 347 11.25 -8.33 1.53
C VAL A 347 11.49 -8.53 3.02
N LYS A 348 11.52 -7.43 3.77
CA LYS A 348 11.45 -7.45 5.24
C LYS A 348 9.99 -7.31 5.66
N SER A 349 9.54 -8.09 6.64
CA SER A 349 8.15 -8.02 7.10
C SER A 349 7.99 -7.68 8.57
N TYR A 350 6.87 -7.04 8.86
CA TYR A 350 6.41 -6.75 10.21
C TYR A 350 4.94 -7.17 10.32
N ILE A 351 4.66 -8.15 11.16
CA ILE A 351 3.36 -8.82 11.25
C ILE A 351 2.75 -8.53 12.61
N TYR A 352 1.57 -7.91 12.58
CA TYR A 352 0.86 -7.51 13.79
C TYR A 352 -0.54 -8.11 13.82
N LEU A 353 -0.87 -8.88 14.86
CA LEU A 353 -2.19 -9.50 15.01
C LEU A 353 -3.07 -8.67 15.96
N ASN A 354 -4.37 -8.68 15.69
CA ASN A 354 -5.35 -7.96 16.51
C ASN A 354 -5.80 -8.85 17.69
N PRO A 355 -5.47 -8.50 18.95
CA PRO A 355 -5.86 -9.29 20.12
C PRO A 355 -7.38 -9.26 20.37
N ASN A 356 -8.09 -8.31 19.75
CA ASN A 356 -9.53 -8.13 19.87
C ASN A 356 -10.31 -8.69 18.66
N ALA A 357 -9.66 -9.43 17.75
CA ALA A 357 -10.30 -9.94 16.53
C ALA A 357 -11.47 -10.89 16.83
N VAL A 358 -12.62 -10.66 16.18
CA VAL A 358 -13.77 -11.59 16.19
C VAL A 358 -13.42 -12.90 15.49
N ASN A 359 -12.60 -12.83 14.44
CA ASN A 359 -12.08 -13.98 13.72
C ASN A 359 -10.55 -13.97 13.84
N PRO A 360 -9.96 -14.48 14.94
CA PRO A 360 -8.51 -14.47 15.11
C PRO A 360 -7.83 -15.42 14.11
N VAL A 361 -6.58 -15.11 13.74
CA VAL A 361 -5.73 -16.08 13.04
C VAL A 361 -5.33 -17.16 14.06
N ALA A 362 -5.46 -18.44 13.72
CA ALA A 362 -5.22 -19.53 14.65
C ALA A 362 -3.75 -19.54 15.13
N LYS A 363 -3.50 -19.32 16.44
CA LYS A 363 -2.16 -19.06 16.99
C LYS A 363 -1.11 -20.12 16.65
N SER A 364 -1.45 -21.42 16.72
CA SER A 364 -0.49 -22.50 16.42
C SER A 364 -0.07 -22.52 14.94
N LEU A 365 -1.04 -22.41 14.04
CA LEU A 365 -0.81 -22.39 12.58
C LEU A 365 -0.20 -21.08 12.11
N SER A 366 -0.53 -19.95 12.76
CA SER A 366 0.02 -18.64 12.42
C SER A 366 1.47 -18.53 12.84
N ILE A 367 1.85 -18.97 14.04
CA ILE A 367 3.24 -18.92 14.50
C ILE A 367 4.12 -19.77 13.59
N GLU A 368 3.71 -21.00 13.24
CA GLU A 368 4.51 -21.84 12.34
C GLU A 368 4.67 -21.21 10.95
N PHE A 369 3.59 -20.68 10.38
CA PHE A 369 3.65 -20.00 9.09
C PHE A 369 4.53 -18.75 9.14
N ILE A 370 4.33 -17.89 10.14
CA ILE A 370 5.03 -16.61 10.35
C ILE A 370 6.51 -16.82 10.63
N LEU A 371 6.86 -17.74 11.54
CA LEU A 371 8.26 -18.11 11.82
C LEU A 371 8.94 -18.76 10.62
N GLY A 372 8.16 -19.24 9.65
CA GLY A 372 8.63 -19.75 8.38
C GLY A 372 9.03 -18.69 7.35
N LEU A 373 8.66 -17.43 7.57
CA LEU A 373 8.95 -16.34 6.66
C LEU A 373 10.25 -15.64 7.06
N ASN A 374 11.10 -15.34 6.08
CA ASN A 374 12.37 -14.66 6.33
C ASN A 374 12.16 -13.20 6.76
N TYR A 375 13.08 -12.68 7.59
CA TYR A 375 13.15 -11.28 8.05
C TYR A 375 11.85 -10.74 8.66
N THR A 376 11.26 -11.50 9.57
CA THR A 376 9.95 -11.20 10.16
C THR A 376 10.06 -10.69 11.59
N ASP A 377 9.54 -9.48 11.83
CA ASP A 377 9.20 -8.99 13.17
C ASP A 377 7.71 -9.30 13.46
N PHE A 378 7.38 -9.75 14.67
CA PHE A 378 6.03 -10.20 15.04
C PHE A 378 5.59 -9.69 16.41
N ASP A 379 4.33 -9.24 16.52
CA ASP A 379 3.69 -8.88 17.80
C ASP A 379 2.15 -9.11 17.72
N ASP A 380 1.56 -9.80 18.69
CA ASP A 380 0.11 -10.04 18.79
C ASP A 380 -0.62 -9.11 19.76
N PHE A 381 0.11 -8.19 20.41
CA PHE A 381 -0.37 -7.22 21.38
C PHE A 381 -1.14 -7.82 22.56
N ASP A 382 -0.96 -9.11 22.88
CA ASP A 382 -1.62 -9.76 24.03
C ASP A 382 -1.38 -8.99 25.34
N TYR A 383 -0.18 -8.39 25.51
CA TYR A 383 0.22 -7.62 26.69
C TYR A 383 -0.05 -6.11 26.59
N ASP A 384 -0.49 -5.62 25.43
CA ASP A 384 -0.73 -4.20 25.15
C ASP A 384 -2.22 -3.83 25.17
N ASN A 385 -3.10 -4.81 25.41
CA ASN A 385 -4.56 -4.74 25.33
C ASN A 385 -5.24 -4.37 26.67
N TYR A 386 -4.77 -3.31 27.33
CA TYR A 386 -5.39 -2.80 28.56
C TYR A 386 -6.71 -2.07 28.27
#